data_AF-A0A2H6K2M0-F1
#
_entry.id   AF-A0A2H6K2M0-F1
#
_cell.length_a   1.000
_cell.length_b   1.000
_cell.length_c   1.000
_cell.angle_alpha   90.00
_cell.angle_beta   90.00
_cell.angle_gamma   90.00
#
_symmetry.space_group_name_H-M   'P 1'
#
loop_
_entity.id
_entity.type
_entity.pdbx_description
1 polymer ?
#
loop_
_entity_poly.entity_id
_entity_poly.type
_entity_poly.pdbx_seq_one_letter_code
_entity_poly.pdbx_strand_id
1 'polypeptide(L)'
;MGALGQVDISGWAIDPGTADPIEVHVYVNGQWGGAFTAGGYRPDVGGAYPGYGDNHGFSGSVRANDASNTVCAYGINTGAGDTNSLLGCKVIDVPVGPIGNLDGVSAGTPGRLDVGGWAIDPDTTDPIEVHIYVNGRWGGAFTAGGSRTDVGAVYPGYGDNHGFSGSVTAAVSESYTVCAYGINVGPGDTNPLLGCRTT
;
A
#
# COMPACT_ATOMS: atom_id res chain seq x y z
N MET A 1 1.68 11.20 0.58
CA MET A 1 1.36 9.85 1.03
C MET A 1 -0.14 9.73 0.90
N GLY A 2 -0.60 9.05 -0.16
CA GLY A 2 -2.00 8.79 -0.41
C GLY A 2 -2.61 7.89 0.67
N ALA A 3 -3.93 7.87 0.74
CA ALA A 3 -4.65 6.94 1.60
C ALA A 3 -4.40 5.47 1.16
N LEU A 4 -4.77 4.51 2.00
CA LEU A 4 -4.61 3.06 1.77
C LEU A 4 -4.95 2.64 0.33
N GLY A 5 -4.07 1.87 -0.31
CA GLY A 5 -4.22 1.42 -1.70
C GLY A 5 -4.27 2.55 -2.74
N GLN A 6 -3.81 3.76 -2.42
CA GLN A 6 -3.74 4.88 -3.37
C GLN A 6 -2.32 5.29 -3.69
N VAL A 7 -2.14 5.78 -4.91
CA VAL A 7 -0.88 6.34 -5.37
C VAL A 7 -1.09 7.79 -5.74
N ASP A 8 -0.26 8.64 -5.14
CA ASP A 8 -0.19 10.06 -5.46
C ASP A 8 0.45 10.25 -6.84
N ILE A 9 -0.21 11.03 -7.67
CA ILE A 9 0.25 11.40 -9.01
C ILE A 9 0.30 12.92 -9.12
N SER A 10 1.25 13.40 -9.91
CA SER A 10 1.34 14.83 -10.22
C SER A 10 2.08 15.03 -11.54
N GLY A 11 1.75 16.11 -12.23
CA GLY A 11 2.39 16.48 -13.48
C GLY A 11 1.89 17.82 -13.98
N TRP A 12 2.00 18.02 -15.29
CA TRP A 12 1.40 19.15 -16.00
C TRP A 12 0.94 18.68 -17.37
N ALA A 13 -0.02 19.38 -17.96
CA ALA A 13 -0.51 19.09 -19.30
C ALA A 13 -0.92 20.39 -19.99
N ILE A 14 -0.59 20.52 -21.27
CA ILE A 14 -1.01 21.63 -22.15
C ILE A 14 -1.57 21.01 -23.44
N ASP A 15 -2.69 21.54 -23.90
CA ASP A 15 -3.24 21.29 -25.23
C ASP A 15 -2.94 22.51 -26.12
N PRO A 16 -2.18 22.38 -27.22
CA PRO A 16 -1.88 23.51 -28.09
C PRO A 16 -3.08 24.20 -28.73
N GLY A 17 -4.27 23.57 -28.71
CA GLY A 17 -5.52 24.11 -29.21
C GLY A 17 -6.21 25.09 -28.26
N THR A 18 -5.78 25.21 -27.00
CA THR A 18 -6.40 26.10 -26.00
C THR A 18 -5.37 26.66 -25.01
N ALA A 19 -5.64 27.86 -24.47
CA ALA A 19 -4.87 28.39 -23.33
C ALA A 19 -5.44 27.93 -21.99
N ASP A 20 -6.67 27.42 -21.97
CA ASP A 20 -7.35 26.95 -20.76
C ASP A 20 -6.78 25.61 -20.27
N PRO A 21 -6.82 25.35 -18.95
CA PRO A 21 -6.51 24.03 -18.40
C PRO A 21 -7.37 22.92 -19.02
N ILE A 22 -6.76 21.76 -19.26
CA ILE A 22 -7.45 20.57 -19.76
C ILE A 22 -7.64 19.51 -18.68
N GLU A 23 -8.51 18.54 -18.94
CA GLU A 23 -8.59 17.33 -18.12
C GLU A 23 -7.41 16.38 -18.41
N VAL A 24 -6.97 15.69 -17.36
CA VAL A 24 -6.03 14.58 -17.43
C VAL A 24 -6.73 13.34 -16.91
N HIS A 25 -6.93 12.38 -17.80
CA HIS A 25 -7.49 11.08 -17.44
C HIS A 25 -6.39 10.11 -17.05
N VAL A 26 -6.60 9.38 -15.97
CA VAL A 26 -5.63 8.44 -15.44
C VAL A 26 -6.23 7.05 -15.45
N TYR A 27 -5.44 6.10 -15.91
CA TYR A 27 -5.80 4.70 -15.99
C TYR A 27 -4.79 3.87 -15.21
N VAL A 28 -5.29 2.90 -14.46
CA VAL A 28 -4.48 1.95 -13.71
C VAL A 28 -4.72 0.57 -14.30
N ASN A 29 -3.66 -0.06 -14.82
CA ASN A 29 -3.73 -1.34 -15.53
C ASN A 29 -4.76 -1.33 -16.68
N GLY A 30 -4.87 -0.19 -17.38
CA GLY A 30 -5.82 0.02 -18.47
C GLY A 30 -7.28 0.26 -18.04
N GLN A 31 -7.57 0.26 -16.74
CA GLN A 31 -8.90 0.57 -16.19
C GLN A 31 -9.00 2.03 -15.77
N TRP A 32 -10.20 2.60 -15.80
CA TRP A 32 -10.43 3.99 -15.38
C TRP A 32 -10.03 4.21 -13.91
N GLY A 33 -9.12 5.16 -13.67
CA GLY A 33 -8.62 5.52 -12.35
C GLY A 33 -9.10 6.89 -11.85
N GLY A 34 -9.36 7.84 -12.75
CA GLY A 34 -9.88 9.16 -12.39
C GLY A 34 -9.61 10.25 -13.45
N ALA A 35 -10.15 11.44 -13.21
CA ALA A 35 -9.94 12.64 -14.02
C ALA A 35 -9.47 13.79 -13.12
N PHE A 36 -8.49 14.55 -13.60
CA PHE A 36 -7.91 15.68 -12.88
C PHE A 36 -7.76 16.87 -13.81
N THR A 37 -8.33 18.01 -13.45
CA THR A 37 -8.09 19.26 -14.17
C THR A 37 -6.64 19.71 -13.96
N ALA A 38 -5.93 19.96 -15.05
CA ALA A 38 -4.57 20.50 -15.02
C ALA A 38 -4.54 22.01 -14.72
N GLY A 39 -5.25 22.49 -13.69
CA GLY A 39 -5.36 23.93 -13.37
C GLY A 39 -4.39 24.44 -12.29
N GLY A 40 -3.49 23.58 -11.81
CA GLY A 40 -2.58 23.86 -10.71
C GLY A 40 -1.42 24.78 -11.11
N TYR A 41 -0.93 25.55 -10.14
CA TYR A 41 0.13 26.54 -10.34
C TYR A 41 1.50 25.89 -10.59
N ARG A 42 2.08 26.16 -11.77
CA ARG A 42 3.37 25.68 -12.28
C ARG A 42 4.08 26.79 -13.09
N PRO A 43 4.71 27.77 -12.42
CA PRO A 43 5.36 28.90 -13.09
C PRO A 43 6.58 28.49 -13.92
N ASP A 44 7.17 27.32 -13.65
CA ASP A 44 8.20 26.74 -14.50
C ASP A 44 7.64 26.33 -15.88
N VAL A 45 6.41 25.82 -15.91
CA VAL A 45 5.69 25.49 -17.15
C VAL A 45 5.29 26.78 -17.87
N GLY A 46 4.70 27.75 -17.17
CA GLY A 46 4.34 29.03 -17.77
C GLY A 46 5.54 29.82 -18.29
N GLY A 47 6.69 29.74 -17.62
CA GLY A 47 7.95 30.30 -18.12
C GLY A 47 8.46 29.64 -19.41
N ALA A 48 8.29 28.33 -19.55
CA ALA A 48 8.65 27.58 -20.76
C ALA A 48 7.62 27.76 -21.90
N TYR A 49 6.34 27.96 -21.55
CA TYR A 49 5.22 28.11 -22.48
C TYR A 49 4.38 29.36 -22.18
N PRO A 50 4.91 30.58 -22.41
CA PRO A 50 4.27 31.82 -21.95
C PRO A 50 2.87 32.09 -22.52
N GLY A 51 2.54 31.52 -23.68
CA GLY A 51 1.23 31.68 -24.32
C GLY A 51 0.07 31.00 -23.57
N TYR A 52 0.36 30.10 -22.63
CA TYR A 52 -0.63 29.29 -21.91
C TYR A 52 -0.77 29.71 -20.43
N GLY A 53 0.24 30.39 -19.86
CA GLY A 53 0.26 30.82 -18.46
C GLY A 53 0.70 29.72 -17.48
N ASP A 54 0.59 30.00 -16.18
CA ASP A 54 1.18 29.17 -15.12
C ASP A 54 0.26 28.02 -14.65
N ASN A 55 -1.02 28.03 -14.99
CA ASN A 55 -2.04 27.16 -14.38
C ASN A 55 -2.24 25.86 -15.17
N HIS A 56 -1.17 25.08 -15.34
CA HIS A 56 -1.17 23.85 -16.16
C HIS A 56 -0.74 22.58 -15.41
N GLY A 57 -0.64 22.64 -14.09
CA GLY A 57 -0.29 21.50 -13.23
C GLY A 57 -1.50 20.64 -12.85
N PHE A 58 -1.31 19.32 -12.72
CA PHE A 58 -2.30 18.44 -12.09
C PHE A 58 -1.68 17.68 -10.92
N SER A 59 -2.51 17.34 -9.94
CA SER A 59 -2.15 16.43 -8.86
C SER A 59 -3.39 15.73 -8.32
N GLY A 60 -3.24 14.51 -7.83
CA GLY A 60 -4.31 13.77 -7.18
C GLY A 60 -3.85 12.39 -6.76
N SER A 61 -4.79 11.54 -6.37
CA SER A 61 -4.51 10.17 -6.02
C SER A 61 -5.47 9.23 -6.77
N VAL A 62 -4.94 8.09 -7.19
CA VAL A 62 -5.74 7.04 -7.84
C VAL A 62 -5.59 5.75 -7.06
N ARG A 63 -6.66 4.94 -7.02
CA ARG A 63 -6.58 3.61 -6.44
C ARG A 63 -5.68 2.74 -7.32
N ALA A 64 -4.78 2.02 -6.69
CA ALA A 64 -3.95 1.02 -7.32
C ALA A 64 -4.35 -0.37 -6.83
N ASN A 65 -4.11 -1.39 -7.66
CA ASN A 65 -4.29 -2.78 -7.28
C ASN A 65 -3.07 -3.26 -6.49
N ASP A 66 -3.22 -4.37 -5.78
CA ASP A 66 -2.14 -4.98 -5.02
C ASP A 66 -1.28 -5.79 -5.99
N ALA A 67 -0.27 -5.12 -6.57
CA ALA A 67 0.84 -5.68 -7.35
C ALA A 67 1.63 -4.53 -7.99
N SER A 68 2.44 -4.89 -8.99
CA SER A 68 2.90 -3.96 -10.02
C SER A 68 1.70 -3.37 -10.77
N ASN A 69 1.56 -2.05 -10.71
CA ASN A 69 0.55 -1.29 -11.43
C ASN A 69 1.18 -0.47 -12.53
N THR A 70 0.63 -0.56 -13.73
CA THR A 70 0.93 0.39 -14.80
C THR A 70 -0.07 1.54 -14.72
N VAL A 71 0.39 2.71 -14.28
CA VAL A 71 -0.41 3.94 -14.21
C VAL A 71 -0.09 4.80 -15.42
N CYS A 72 -1.08 5.07 -16.27
CA CYS A 72 -0.96 5.88 -17.47
C CYS A 72 -1.82 7.14 -17.37
N ALA A 73 -1.28 8.28 -17.79
CA ALA A 73 -1.99 9.56 -17.85
C ALA A 73 -2.18 10.02 -19.29
N TYR A 74 -3.37 10.51 -19.62
CA TYR A 74 -3.74 11.02 -20.94
C TYR A 74 -4.24 12.45 -20.82
N GLY A 75 -3.71 13.35 -21.65
CA GLY A 75 -4.24 14.69 -21.81
C GLY A 75 -5.48 14.65 -22.71
N ILE A 76 -6.57 15.24 -22.24
CA ILE A 76 -7.85 15.23 -22.96
C ILE A 76 -7.90 16.42 -23.90
N ASN A 77 -7.95 16.11 -25.19
CA ASN A 77 -8.01 17.12 -26.24
C ASN A 77 -9.34 17.87 -26.14
N THR A 78 -9.26 19.20 -26.14
CA THR A 78 -10.42 20.08 -26.18
C THR A 78 -10.49 20.86 -27.49
N GLY A 79 -9.43 20.79 -28.31
CA GLY A 79 -9.35 21.37 -29.64
C GLY A 79 -9.88 20.47 -30.76
N ALA A 80 -9.50 20.78 -32.01
CA ALA A 80 -9.91 19.99 -33.17
C ALA A 80 -9.28 18.58 -33.17
N GLY A 81 -10.07 17.57 -33.54
CA GLY A 81 -9.66 16.16 -33.59
C GLY A 81 -10.08 15.35 -32.37
N ASP A 82 -10.00 14.03 -32.48
CA ASP A 82 -10.58 13.10 -31.50
C ASP A 82 -9.53 12.30 -30.69
N THR A 83 -8.26 12.72 -30.75
CA THR A 83 -7.15 11.96 -30.16
C THR A 83 -6.74 12.53 -28.80
N ASN A 84 -6.94 11.75 -27.74
CA ASN A 84 -6.38 12.03 -26.42
C ASN A 84 -4.94 11.51 -26.35
N SER A 85 -3.99 12.40 -26.04
CA SER A 85 -2.55 12.08 -26.09
C SER A 85 -2.09 11.37 -24.82
N LEU A 86 -1.35 10.26 -24.98
CA LEU A 86 -0.66 9.63 -23.84
C LEU A 86 0.47 10.55 -23.37
N LEU A 87 0.39 11.04 -22.14
CA LEU A 87 1.42 11.85 -21.51
C LEU A 87 2.56 10.98 -20.97
N GLY A 88 2.23 9.78 -20.49
CA GLY A 88 3.20 8.79 -20.06
C GLY A 88 2.58 7.69 -19.21
N CYS A 89 3.34 6.61 -19.04
CA CYS A 89 3.01 5.52 -18.12
C CYS A 89 4.17 5.31 -17.14
N LYS A 90 3.86 4.97 -15.89
CA LYS A 90 4.82 4.50 -14.90
C LYS A 90 4.36 3.18 -14.31
N VAL A 91 5.31 2.29 -14.10
CA VAL A 91 5.10 1.09 -13.31
C VAL A 91 5.45 1.42 -11.86
N ILE A 92 4.52 1.11 -10.96
CA ILE A 92 4.68 1.28 -9.52
C ILE A 92 4.35 -0.03 -8.83
N ASP A 93 5.17 -0.42 -7.86
CA ASP A 93 4.89 -1.60 -7.05
C ASP A 93 4.26 -1.13 -5.74
N VAL A 94 3.01 -1.52 -5.52
CA VAL A 94 2.30 -1.25 -4.26
C VAL A 94 2.44 -2.49 -3.37
N PRO A 95 2.82 -2.36 -2.08
CA PRO A 95 2.94 -3.49 -1.16
C PRO A 95 1.65 -4.32 -1.14
N VAL A 96 1.81 -5.64 -1.22
CA VAL A 96 0.80 -6.61 -1.70
C VAL A 96 0.14 -7.45 -0.61
N GLY A 97 0.31 -7.08 0.65
CA GLY A 97 -0.30 -7.81 1.75
C GLY A 97 0.34 -7.49 3.09
N PRO A 98 -0.03 -8.25 4.14
CA PRO A 98 0.39 -7.99 5.49
C PRO A 98 1.90 -7.79 5.63
N ILE A 99 2.26 -6.65 6.20
CA ILE A 99 3.60 -6.35 6.69
C ILE A 99 3.61 -6.51 8.20
N GLY A 100 4.75 -6.85 8.77
CA GLY A 100 4.82 -7.05 10.20
C GLY A 100 6.14 -7.67 10.62
N ASN A 101 6.19 -8.04 11.90
CA ASN A 101 7.34 -8.74 12.45
C ASN A 101 6.91 -9.68 13.57
N LEU A 102 7.56 -10.85 13.63
CA LEU A 102 7.61 -11.66 14.85
C LEU A 102 8.74 -11.10 15.72
N ASP A 103 8.42 -10.29 16.72
CA ASP A 103 9.41 -9.61 17.55
C ASP A 103 10.09 -10.56 18.54
N GLY A 104 9.36 -11.53 19.10
CA GLY A 104 9.90 -12.42 20.12
C GLY A 104 9.17 -13.75 20.21
N VAL A 105 9.95 -14.77 20.59
CA VAL A 105 9.47 -16.09 20.97
C VAL A 105 10.25 -16.52 22.22
N SER A 106 9.55 -16.95 23.26
CA SER A 106 10.16 -17.52 24.46
C SER A 106 9.49 -18.82 24.85
N ALA A 107 10.30 -19.82 25.21
CA ALA A 107 9.81 -21.08 25.74
C ALA A 107 9.59 -20.96 27.26
N GLY A 108 8.37 -21.30 27.70
CA GLY A 108 7.99 -21.35 29.11
C GLY A 108 8.10 -22.78 29.66
N THR A 109 6.98 -23.28 30.21
CA THR A 109 6.86 -24.71 30.55
C THR A 109 6.98 -25.59 29.29
N PRO A 110 7.42 -26.85 29.40
CA PRO A 110 7.56 -27.73 28.24
C PRO A 110 6.31 -27.76 27.34
N GLY A 111 6.50 -27.46 26.06
CA GLY A 111 5.41 -27.41 25.07
C GLY A 111 4.61 -26.11 25.04
N ARG A 112 4.97 -25.07 25.81
CA ARG A 112 4.32 -23.75 25.81
C ARG A 112 5.29 -22.70 25.29
N LEU A 113 4.88 -21.97 24.26
CA LEU A 113 5.65 -20.89 23.64
C LEU A 113 4.87 -19.60 23.70
N ASP A 114 5.48 -18.55 24.24
CA ASP A 114 4.94 -17.19 24.21
C ASP A 114 5.50 -16.46 23.00
N VAL A 115 4.62 -15.78 22.26
CA VAL A 115 4.95 -15.09 21.00
C VAL A 115 4.44 -13.66 21.08
N GLY A 116 5.16 -12.76 20.41
CA GLY A 116 4.75 -11.36 20.31
C GLY A 116 5.29 -10.71 19.05
N GLY A 117 4.54 -9.76 18.52
CA GLY A 117 4.88 -9.05 17.29
C GLY A 117 3.84 -8.01 16.92
N TRP A 118 3.84 -7.64 15.65
CA TRP A 118 2.85 -6.74 15.06
C TRP A 118 2.59 -7.13 13.60
N ALA A 119 1.42 -6.76 13.10
CA ALA A 119 1.05 -6.93 11.71
C ALA A 119 0.08 -5.82 11.28
N ILE A 120 0.31 -5.26 10.10
CA ILE A 120 -0.54 -4.29 9.41
C ILE A 120 -0.85 -4.88 8.04
N ASP A 121 -2.09 -4.79 7.61
CA ASP A 121 -2.46 -5.02 6.22
C ASP A 121 -2.72 -3.69 5.52
N PRO A 122 -2.01 -3.36 4.43
CA PRO A 122 -2.25 -2.14 3.67
C PRO A 122 -3.68 -1.92 3.17
N ASP A 123 -4.49 -2.96 3.11
CA ASP A 123 -5.88 -2.91 2.62
C ASP A 123 -6.91 -2.50 3.68
N THR A 124 -6.54 -2.46 4.96
CA THR A 124 -7.46 -2.12 6.04
C THR A 124 -6.79 -1.37 7.19
N THR A 125 -7.53 -0.47 7.83
CA THR A 125 -7.11 0.13 9.11
C THR A 125 -7.41 -0.78 10.30
N ASP A 126 -8.28 -1.78 10.11
CA ASP A 126 -8.66 -2.70 11.17
C ASP A 126 -7.53 -3.72 11.44
N PRO A 127 -7.40 -4.20 12.68
CA PRO A 127 -6.45 -5.27 12.99
C PRO A 127 -6.74 -6.56 12.20
N ILE A 128 -5.70 -7.22 11.70
CA ILE A 128 -5.82 -8.50 10.99
C ILE A 128 -5.51 -9.71 11.88
N GLU A 129 -5.81 -10.92 11.40
CA GLU A 129 -5.33 -12.15 12.04
C GLU A 129 -3.86 -12.44 11.69
N VAL A 130 -3.16 -13.04 12.64
CA VAL A 130 -1.81 -13.58 12.49
C VAL A 130 -1.83 -15.05 12.87
N HIS A 131 -1.42 -15.90 11.94
CA HIS A 131 -1.32 -17.33 12.13
C HIS A 131 0.10 -17.73 12.55
N ILE A 132 0.18 -18.54 13.60
CA ILE A 132 1.43 -19.04 14.16
C ILE A 132 1.57 -20.51 13.82
N TYR A 133 2.73 -20.86 13.28
CA TYR A 133 3.13 -22.23 13.01
C TYR A 133 4.37 -22.59 13.81
N VAL A 134 4.35 -23.77 14.44
CA VAL A 134 5.47 -24.31 15.21
C VAL A 134 5.97 -25.58 14.54
N ASN A 135 7.23 -25.61 14.14
CA ASN A 135 7.84 -26.70 13.37
C ASN A 135 7.01 -27.09 12.14
N GLY A 136 6.48 -26.08 11.44
CA GLY A 136 5.64 -26.26 10.24
C GLY A 136 4.21 -26.75 10.50
N ARG A 137 3.78 -26.86 11.77
CA ARG A 137 2.42 -27.28 12.15
C ARG A 137 1.62 -26.11 12.72
N TRP A 138 0.30 -26.13 12.53
CA TRP A 138 -0.61 -25.15 13.11
C TRP A 138 -0.40 -25.01 14.63
N GLY A 139 -0.15 -23.79 15.10
CA GLY A 139 0.02 -23.45 16.51
C GLY A 139 -1.11 -22.59 17.09
N GLY A 140 -1.71 -21.72 16.27
CA GLY A 140 -2.84 -20.88 16.68
C GLY A 140 -2.98 -19.61 15.84
N ALA A 141 -4.02 -18.83 16.13
CA ALA A 141 -4.28 -17.52 15.52
C ALA A 141 -4.39 -16.44 16.61
N PHE A 142 -3.92 -15.23 16.30
CA PHE A 142 -4.07 -14.05 17.14
C PHE A 142 -4.52 -12.86 16.30
N THR A 143 -5.52 -12.12 16.76
CA THR A 143 -5.83 -10.80 16.18
C THR A 143 -4.76 -9.81 16.61
N ALA A 144 -4.20 -9.06 15.67
CA ALA A 144 -3.18 -8.04 15.93
C ALA A 144 -3.78 -6.75 16.52
N GLY A 145 -4.71 -6.82 17.46
CA GLY A 145 -5.44 -5.64 17.98
C GLY A 145 -4.79 -4.92 19.16
N GLY A 146 -3.62 -5.35 19.61
CA GLY A 146 -2.89 -4.76 20.74
C GLY A 146 -2.22 -3.43 20.38
N SER A 147 -2.02 -2.56 21.37
CA SER A 147 -1.39 -1.25 21.13
C SER A 147 0.13 -1.36 20.92
N ARG A 148 0.62 -0.72 19.86
CA ARG A 148 2.01 -0.58 19.44
C ARG A 148 2.24 0.85 18.93
N THR A 149 2.40 1.79 19.85
CA THR A 149 2.61 3.22 19.53
C THR A 149 3.86 3.48 18.69
N ASP A 150 4.88 2.62 18.82
CA ASP A 150 6.08 2.66 18.00
C ASP A 150 5.78 2.33 16.53
N VAL A 151 4.92 1.35 16.29
CA VAL A 151 4.44 0.99 14.94
C VAL A 151 3.53 2.09 14.40
N GLY A 152 2.56 2.56 15.20
CA GLY A 152 1.66 3.64 14.80
C GLY A 152 2.37 4.96 14.48
N ALA A 153 3.51 5.25 15.13
CA ALA A 153 4.34 6.41 14.80
C ALA A 153 4.99 6.30 13.41
N VAL A 154 5.33 5.09 12.95
CA VAL A 154 5.89 4.84 11.61
C VAL A 154 4.78 4.74 10.56
N TYR A 155 3.63 4.17 10.93
CA TYR A 155 2.48 3.92 10.07
C TYR A 155 1.21 4.65 10.57
N PRO A 156 1.22 6.00 10.61
CA PRO A 156 0.16 6.78 11.27
C PRO A 156 -1.22 6.62 10.62
N GLY A 157 -1.28 6.21 9.35
CA GLY A 157 -2.53 5.95 8.64
C GLY A 157 -3.35 4.77 9.18
N TYR A 158 -2.74 3.88 9.97
CA TYR A 158 -3.38 2.67 10.50
C TYR A 158 -3.67 2.74 12.01
N GLY A 159 -3.06 3.69 12.72
CA GLY A 159 -3.17 3.82 14.18
C GLY A 159 -2.29 2.83 14.96
N ASP A 160 -2.49 2.76 16.27
CA ASP A 160 -1.60 2.01 17.17
C ASP A 160 -2.00 0.54 17.35
N ASN A 161 -3.22 0.14 16.98
CA ASN A 161 -3.80 -1.15 17.37
C ASN A 161 -3.43 -2.28 16.41
N HIS A 162 -2.12 -2.53 16.26
CA HIS A 162 -1.57 -3.49 15.27
C HIS A 162 -0.60 -4.52 15.89
N GLY A 163 -0.57 -4.65 17.21
CA GLY A 163 0.25 -5.62 17.95
C GLY A 163 -0.47 -6.95 18.18
N PHE A 164 0.24 -8.07 18.06
CA PHE A 164 -0.24 -9.37 18.51
C PHE A 164 0.65 -9.91 19.63
N SER A 165 0.05 -10.62 20.57
CA SER A 165 0.77 -11.36 21.60
C SER A 165 -0.11 -12.49 22.12
N GLY A 166 0.52 -13.59 22.51
CA GLY A 166 -0.18 -14.67 23.17
C GLY A 166 0.70 -15.89 23.29
N SER A 167 0.07 -17.04 23.47
CA SER A 167 0.81 -18.27 23.63
C SER A 167 0.20 -19.42 22.85
N VAL A 168 1.09 -20.25 22.31
CA VAL A 168 0.74 -21.46 21.58
C VAL A 168 1.27 -22.68 22.30
N THR A 169 0.60 -23.82 22.09
CA THR A 169 1.04 -25.12 22.57
C THR A 169 1.60 -25.94 21.43
N ALA A 170 2.71 -26.64 21.67
CA ALA A 170 3.35 -27.53 20.72
C ALA A 170 3.79 -28.83 21.40
N ALA A 171 4.01 -29.87 20.60
CA ALA A 171 4.65 -31.08 21.10
C ALA A 171 6.03 -30.75 21.66
N VAL A 172 6.36 -31.33 22.82
CA VAL A 172 7.65 -31.08 23.48
C VAL A 172 8.80 -31.43 22.52
N SER A 173 9.70 -30.48 22.32
CA SER A 173 10.85 -30.57 21.43
C SER A 173 12.07 -29.93 22.11
N GLU A 174 13.26 -30.37 21.72
CA GLU A 174 14.53 -29.77 22.15
C GLU A 174 14.73 -28.36 21.58
N SER A 175 14.10 -28.09 20.43
CA SER A 175 14.06 -26.78 19.80
C SER A 175 12.74 -26.55 19.06
N TYR A 176 12.39 -25.28 18.89
CA TYR A 176 11.20 -24.87 18.15
C TYR A 176 11.57 -23.85 17.09
N THR A 177 11.11 -24.06 15.85
CA THR A 177 11.03 -23.03 14.82
C THR A 177 9.60 -22.52 14.78
N VAL A 178 9.41 -21.26 15.15
CA VAL A 178 8.10 -20.60 15.18
C VAL A 178 8.06 -19.56 14.08
N CYS A 179 7.05 -19.63 13.22
CA CYS A 179 6.83 -18.72 12.12
C CYS A 179 5.47 -18.04 12.25
N ALA A 180 5.42 -16.73 11.98
CA ALA A 180 4.19 -15.95 11.96
C ALA A 180 3.84 -15.56 10.53
N TYR A 181 2.57 -15.71 10.15
CA TYR A 181 2.03 -15.31 8.85
C TYR A 181 0.88 -14.33 9.06
N GLY A 182 0.90 -13.20 8.36
CA GLY A 182 -0.22 -12.26 8.37
C GLY A 182 -1.30 -12.76 7.44
N ILE A 183 -2.56 -12.66 7.88
CA ILE A 183 -3.72 -13.10 7.09
C ILE A 183 -4.26 -11.93 6.30
N ASN A 184 -4.14 -12.04 4.98
CA ASN A 184 -4.47 -10.98 4.05
C ASN A 184 -5.97 -10.65 4.10
N VAL A 185 -6.28 -9.38 4.24
CA VAL A 185 -7.63 -8.82 4.18
C VAL A 185 -7.69 -7.92 2.96
N GLY A 186 -7.80 -8.52 1.78
CA GLY A 186 -7.76 -7.78 0.53
C GLY A 186 -7.77 -8.69 -0.69
N PRO A 187 -7.62 -8.12 -1.89
CA PRO A 187 -7.35 -8.88 -3.11
C PRO A 187 -6.09 -9.76 -2.96
N GLY A 188 -6.09 -10.92 -3.63
CA GLY A 188 -4.98 -11.86 -3.61
C GLY A 188 -5.12 -12.99 -2.57
N ASP A 189 -4.43 -14.10 -2.83
CA ASP A 189 -4.61 -15.37 -2.09
C ASP A 189 -3.40 -15.73 -1.20
N THR A 190 -2.47 -14.80 -0.99
CA THR A 190 -1.23 -15.06 -0.25
C THR A 190 -1.26 -14.50 1.16
N ASN A 191 -0.90 -15.34 2.14
CA ASN A 191 -0.64 -14.93 3.52
C ASN A 191 0.88 -14.83 3.72
N PRO A 192 1.48 -13.62 3.74
CA PRO A 192 2.93 -13.48 3.76
C PRO A 192 3.55 -13.87 5.11
N LEU A 193 4.79 -14.39 5.05
CA LEU A 193 5.59 -14.67 6.24
C LEU A 193 6.08 -13.35 6.86
N LEU A 194 5.70 -13.10 8.11
CA LEU A 194 6.13 -11.94 8.89
C LEU A 194 7.48 -12.17 9.57
N GLY A 195 7.84 -13.43 9.81
CA GLY A 195 9.14 -13.81 10.37
C GLY A 195 9.12 -15.19 11.00
N CYS A 196 10.31 -15.79 11.14
CA CYS A 196 10.52 -17.01 11.90
C CYS A 196 11.60 -16.80 12.97
N ARG A 197 11.46 -17.48 14.10
CA ARG A 197 12.46 -17.54 15.18
C ARG A 197 12.66 -18.95 15.66
N THR A 198 13.89 -19.25 16.07
CA THR A 198 14.25 -20.52 16.69
C THR A 198 14.56 -20.30 18.17
N THR A 199 14.07 -21.19 19.03
CA THR A 199 14.39 -21.26 20.47
C THR A 199 14.96 -22.61 20.82
#